data_AF-A0A844C240-F1
#
_entry.id   AF-A0A844C240-F1
#
_cell.length_a   1.000
_cell.length_b   1.000
_cell.length_c   1.000
_cell.angle_alpha   90.00
_cell.angle_beta   90.00
_cell.angle_gamma   90.00
#
_symmetry.space_group_name_H-M   'P 1'
#
loop_
_entity.id
_entity.type
_entity.pdbx_description
1 polymer ?
#
loop_
_entity_poly.entity_id
_entity_poly.type
_entity_poly.pdbx_seq_one_letter_code
_entity_poly.pdbx_strand_id
1 'polypeptide(L)'
;MNKETIHQLSTFQFITNNRNVIIQGATCTGKSYLTNALCRYVIEEGYTARYIRLYDLLSELSEADMNDRLPQYLKKLAKLDVLVIDDFLLTPTT
;
A
#
# COMPACT_ATOMS: atom_id res chain seq x y z
N MET A 1 -9.90 -16.37 0.42
CA MET A 1 -9.50 -15.39 -0.62
C MET A 1 -10.16 -15.81 -1.91
N ASN A 2 -11.02 -14.97 -2.50
CA ASN A 2 -11.80 -15.32 -3.69
C ASN A 2 -10.92 -15.20 -4.95
N LYS A 3 -10.95 -16.21 -5.85
CA LYS A 3 -10.19 -16.22 -7.11
C LYS A 3 -10.56 -15.04 -8.01
N GLU A 4 -11.82 -14.61 -7.94
CA GLU A 4 -12.34 -13.49 -8.71
C GLU A 4 -11.68 -12.17 -8.31
N THR A 5 -11.43 -11.96 -7.01
CA THR A 5 -10.70 -10.77 -6.51
C THR A 5 -9.25 -10.76 -6.99
N ILE A 6 -8.58 -11.92 -7.01
CA ILE A 6 -7.20 -12.02 -7.54
C ILE A 6 -7.19 -11.67 -9.03
N HIS A 7 -8.16 -12.17 -9.79
CA HIS A 7 -8.29 -11.84 -11.20
C HIS A 7 -8.54 -10.35 -11.42
N GLN A 8 -9.41 -9.71 -10.64
CA GLN A 8 -9.65 -8.27 -10.71
C GLN A 8 -8.42 -7.43 -10.33
N LEU A 9 -7.58 -7.90 -9.41
CA LEU A 9 -6.32 -7.24 -9.08
C LEU A 9 -5.31 -7.37 -10.23
N SER A 10 -5.32 -8.49 -10.94
CA SER A 10 -4.43 -8.70 -12.09
C SER A 10 -4.79 -7.84 -13.32
N THR A 11 -6.00 -7.29 -13.41
CA THR A 11 -6.38 -6.42 -14.54
C THR A 11 -5.93 -4.97 -14.38
N PHE A 12 -5.30 -4.61 -13.26
CA PHE A 12 -4.88 -3.23 -12.91
C PHE A 12 -5.98 -2.18 -12.95
N GLN A 13 -7.25 -2.58 -13.09
CA GLN A 13 -8.38 -1.68 -13.14
C GLN A 13 -8.54 -0.87 -11.86
N PHE A 14 -8.02 -1.37 -10.74
CA PHE A 14 -8.03 -0.62 -9.49
C PHE A 14 -7.12 0.62 -9.55
N ILE A 15 -6.01 0.55 -10.30
CA ILE A 15 -5.08 1.67 -10.50
C ILE A 15 -5.73 2.71 -11.42
N THR A 16 -6.20 2.28 -12.60
CA THR A 16 -6.78 3.20 -13.60
C THR A 16 -8.08 3.86 -13.14
N ASN A 17 -8.86 3.19 -12.28
CA ASN A 17 -10.08 3.75 -11.70
C ASN A 17 -9.88 4.42 -10.34
N ASN A 18 -8.64 4.59 -9.86
CA ASN A 18 -8.31 5.17 -8.55
C ASN A 18 -9.12 4.52 -7.40
N ARG A 19 -9.23 3.18 -7.42
CA ARG A 19 -9.95 2.40 -6.41
C ARG A 19 -8.99 1.86 -5.36
N ASN A 20 -9.30 2.15 -4.10
CA ASN A 20 -8.58 1.57 -2.97
C ASN A 20 -8.93 0.10 -2.80
N VAL A 21 -7.90 -0.73 -2.60
CA VAL A 21 -8.04 -2.16 -2.31
C VAL A 21 -7.73 -2.40 -0.85
N ILE A 22 -8.66 -2.99 -0.11
CA ILE A 22 -8.48 -3.36 1.30
C ILE A 22 -8.41 -4.88 1.39
N ILE A 23 -7.28 -5.40 1.86
CA ILE A 23 -7.06 -6.85 2.04
C ILE A 23 -7.18 -7.17 3.53
N GLN A 24 -8.31 -7.75 3.93
CA GLN A 24 -8.57 -8.16 5.32
C GLN A 24 -8.61 -9.70 5.44
N GLY A 25 -8.11 -10.23 6.57
CA GLY A 25 -8.27 -11.64 6.93
C GLY A 25 -7.48 -12.00 8.20
N ALA A 26 -7.58 -13.24 8.66
CA ALA A 26 -6.85 -13.73 9.84
C ALA A 26 -5.32 -13.61 9.71
N THR A 27 -4.59 -13.37 10.79
CA THR A 27 -3.12 -13.36 10.77
C THR A 27 -2.55 -14.66 10.19
N CYS A 28 -1.38 -14.60 9.55
CA CYS A 28 -0.72 -15.74 8.90
C CYS A 28 -1.41 -16.35 7.65
N THR A 29 -2.44 -15.72 7.06
CA THR A 29 -3.06 -16.23 5.82
C THR A 29 -2.36 -15.79 4.52
N GLY A 30 -1.10 -15.33 4.59
CA GLY A 30 -0.34 -14.93 3.40
C GLY A 30 -0.75 -13.59 2.77
N LYS A 31 -1.36 -12.68 3.53
CA LYS A 31 -1.73 -11.34 3.03
C LYS A 31 -0.52 -10.53 2.56
N SER A 32 0.51 -10.41 3.40
CA SER A 32 1.74 -9.71 3.03
C SER A 32 2.42 -10.34 1.80
N TYR A 33 2.31 -11.66 1.63
CA TYR A 33 2.81 -12.34 0.42
C TYR A 33 2.04 -11.89 -0.83
N LEU A 34 0.71 -11.92 -0.80
CA LEU A 34 -0.11 -11.44 -1.92
C LEU A 34 0.19 -9.97 -2.23
N THR A 35 0.24 -9.13 -1.19
CA THR A 35 0.51 -7.71 -1.29
C THR A 35 1.88 -7.44 -1.95
N ASN A 36 2.92 -8.17 -1.55
CA ASN A 36 4.25 -8.07 -2.16
C ASN A 36 4.28 -8.58 -3.60
N ALA A 37 3.59 -9.70 -3.89
CA ALA A 37 3.48 -10.22 -5.24
C ALA A 37 2.76 -9.23 -6.17
N LEU A 38 1.69 -8.59 -5.68
CA LEU A 38 0.95 -7.56 -6.40
C LEU A 38 1.83 -6.32 -6.64
N CYS A 39 2.53 -5.81 -5.62
CA CYS A 39 3.48 -4.70 -5.79
C CYS A 39 4.50 -5.00 -6.89
N ARG A 40 5.08 -6.20 -6.87
CA ARG A 40 6.09 -6.61 -7.84
C ARG A 40 5.50 -6.69 -9.25
N TYR A 41 4.29 -7.23 -9.39
CA TYR A 41 3.58 -7.30 -10.66
C TYR A 41 3.22 -5.92 -11.23
N VAL A 42 2.79 -4.98 -10.37
CA VAL A 42 2.52 -3.59 -10.75
C VAL A 42 3.78 -2.89 -11.27
N ILE A 43 4.92 -3.11 -10.62
CA ILE A 43 6.22 -2.55 -11.05
C ILE A 43 6.68 -3.16 -12.37
N GLU A 44 6.51 -4.48 -12.55
CA GLU A 44 6.86 -5.19 -13.79
C GLU A 44 6.06 -4.65 -15.01
N GLU A 45 4.84 -4.16 -14.79
CA GLU A 45 3.97 -3.59 -15.82
C GLU A 45 4.19 -2.07 -16.01
N GLY A 46 5.21 -1.50 -15.37
CA GLY A 46 5.69 -0.13 -15.61
C GLY A 46 5.07 0.94 -14.70
N TYR A 47 4.23 0.56 -13.73
CA TYR A 47 3.68 1.49 -12.75
C TYR A 47 4.63 1.70 -11.57
N THR A 48 4.55 2.87 -10.95
CA THR A 48 5.28 3.19 -9.74
C THR A 48 4.52 2.67 -8.51
N ALA A 49 5.14 1.76 -7.76
CA ALA A 49 4.57 1.24 -6.52
C ALA A 49 5.55 1.38 -5.34
N ARG A 50 5.01 1.60 -4.13
CA ARG A 50 5.77 1.57 -2.88
C ARG A 50 5.05 0.70 -1.85
N TYR A 51 5.78 -0.25 -1.28
CA TYR A 51 5.37 -0.96 -0.07
C TYR A 51 5.94 -0.24 1.17
N ILE A 52 5.10 0.01 2.16
CA ILE A 52 5.49 0.56 3.46
C ILE A 52 4.61 -0.03 4.56
N ARG A 53 5.17 -0.30 5.75
CA ARG A 53 4.34 -0.65 6.92
C ARG A 53 3.73 0.60 7.52
N LEU A 54 2.56 0.48 8.15
CA LEU A 54 1.90 1.63 8.76
C LEU A 54 2.81 2.36 9.77
N TYR A 55 3.51 1.62 10.64
CA TYR A 55 4.41 2.22 11.64
C TYR A 55 5.54 3.04 10.99
N ASP A 56 6.15 2.51 9.94
CA ASP A 56 7.20 3.19 9.19
C ASP A 56 6.66 4.44 8.50
N LEU A 57 5.46 4.36 7.92
CA LEU A 57 4.78 5.50 7.30
C LEU A 57 4.51 6.62 8.30
N LEU A 58 4.00 6.28 9.49
CA LEU A 58 3.75 7.25 10.56
C LEU A 58 5.06 7.87 11.06
N SER A 59 6.13 7.08 11.18
CA SER A 59 7.46 7.58 11.54
C SER A 59 8.00 8.55 10.49
N GLU A 60 7.93 8.21 9.20
CA GLU A 60 8.37 9.08 8.11
C GLU A 60 7.55 10.38 8.03
N LEU A 61 6.23 10.30 8.29
CA LEU A 61 5.36 11.47 8.35
C LEU A 61 5.71 12.38 9.53
N SER A 62 5.92 11.80 10.72
CA SER A 62 6.31 12.53 11.93
C SER A 62 7.65 13.23 11.74
N GLU A 63 8.64 12.54 11.18
CA GLU A 63 9.95 13.14 10.88
C GLU A 63 9.83 14.26 9.83
N ALA A 64 9.03 14.05 8.78
CA ALA A 64 8.83 15.06 7.75
C ALA A 64 8.14 16.32 8.33
N ASP A 65 7.20 16.16 9.25
CA ASP A 65 6.52 17.27 9.92
C ASP A 65 7.48 18.06 10.82
N MET A 66 8.28 17.37 11.64
CA MET A 66 9.30 18.00 12.49
C MET A 66 10.36 18.80 11.71
N ASN A 67 10.58 18.47 10.44
CA ASN A 67 11.57 19.11 9.58
C ASN A 67 10.96 20.09 8.56
N ASP A 68 9.67 20.45 8.68
CA ASP A 68 8.92 21.28 7.72
C ASP A 68 8.94 20.75 6.27
N ARG A 69 9.09 19.43 6.12
CA ARG A 69 9.16 18.70 4.84
C ARG A 69 7.90 17.89 4.51
N LEU A 70 6.88 17.97 5.37
CA LEU A 70 5.63 17.22 5.21
C LEU A 70 4.97 17.43 3.83
N PRO A 71 4.82 18.67 3.30
CA PRO A 71 4.22 18.88 2.00
C PRO A 71 4.99 18.22 0.84
N GLN A 72 6.33 18.22 0.90
CA GLN A 72 7.19 17.60 -0.12
C GLN A 72 7.08 16.07 -0.05
N TYR A 73 7.02 15.52 1.16
CA TYR A 73 6.84 14.09 1.38
C TYR A 73 5.48 13.59 0.89
N LEU A 74 4.39 14.31 1.22
CA LEU A 74 3.05 13.99 0.70
C LEU A 74 2.99 14.07 -0.84
N LYS A 75 3.63 15.08 -1.44
CA LYS A 75 3.76 15.17 -2.91
C LYS A 75 4.52 13.99 -3.50
N LYS A 76 5.52 13.44 -2.80
CA LYS A 76 6.25 12.25 -3.25
C LYS A 76 5.36 11.01 -3.21
N LEU A 77 4.56 10.85 -2.16
CA LEU A 77 3.59 9.75 -2.06
C LEU A 77 2.49 9.86 -3.11
N ALA A 78 1.97 11.06 -3.36
CA ALA A 78 0.91 11.30 -4.35
C ALA A 78 1.36 11.11 -5.82
N LYS A 79 2.67 11.02 -6.08
CA LYS A 79 3.21 10.70 -7.41
C LYS A 79 3.25 9.20 -7.69
N LEU A 80 3.06 8.36 -6.68
CA LEU A 80 3.04 6.91 -6.86
C LEU A 80 1.69 6.50 -7.45
N ASP A 81 1.72 5.57 -8.40
CA ASP A 81 0.49 4.97 -8.94
C ASP A 81 -0.16 4.04 -7.91
N VAL A 82 0.66 3.36 -7.10
CA VAL A 82 0.18 2.46 -6.04
C VAL A 82 1.00 2.66 -4.76
N LEU A 83 0.31 3.05 -3.69
CA LEU A 83 0.86 3.02 -2.33
C LEU A 83 0.25 1.84 -1.57
N VAL A 84 1.10 0.91 -1.18
CA VAL A 84 0.72 -0.24 -0.39
C VAL A 84 1.11 -0.03 1.06
N ILE A 85 0.11 -0.10 1.94
CA ILE A 85 0.27 0.07 3.38
C ILE A 85 -0.07 -1.27 4.04
N ASP A 86 0.92 -1.90 4.66
CA ASP A 86 0.77 -3.18 5.38
C ASP A 86 0.76 -2.97 6.90
N ASP A 87 0.34 -3.98 7.65
CA ASP A 87 0.23 -3.97 9.12
C ASP A 87 -0.74 -2.91 9.69
N PHE A 88 -1.75 -2.54 8.90
CA PHE A 88 -2.89 -1.75 9.37
C PHE A 88 -3.67 -2.57 10.43
N LEU A 89 -3.87 -2.02 11.65
CA LEU A 89 -4.55 -2.63 12.82
C LEU A 89 -3.74 -3.56 13.77
N LEU A 90 -2.40 -3.53 13.80
CA LEU A 90 -1.65 -4.29 14.84
C LEU A 90 -1.64 -3.64 16.23
N THR A 91 -2.23 -2.46 16.41
CA THR A 91 -2.36 -1.82 17.73
C THR A 91 -3.84 -1.67 18.07
N PRO A 92 -4.35 -2.33 19.12
CA PRO A 92 -5.51 -1.82 19.80
C PRO A 92 -5.10 -0.47 20.39
N THR A 93 -5.63 0.63 19.84
CA THR A 93 -5.65 1.91 20.52
C THR A 93 -6.26 1.68 21.90
N THR A 94 -5.41 1.69 22.92
CA THR A 94 -5.80 1.63 24.33
C THR A 94 -6.13 3.02 24.79
#